data_AF-A0A2N2F111-F1
#
_entry.id   AF-A0A2N2F111-F1
#
_cell.length_a   1.000
_cell.length_b   1.000
_cell.length_c   1.000
_cell.angle_alpha   90.00
_cell.angle_beta   90.00
_cell.angle_gamma   90.00
#
_symmetry.space_group_name_H-M   'P 1'
#
loop_
_entity.id
_entity.type
_entity.pdbx_description
1 polymer ?
#
loop_
_entity_poly.entity_id
_entity_poly.type
_entity_poly.pdbx_seq_one_letter_code
_entity_poly.pdbx_strand_id
1 'polypeptide(L)' 'MAKIMMLQKFSFEGFLKALEDGKILVDFDARTGHNHGTKFRMRQDCLPMLYEGVRSII' A
#
# COMPACT_ATOMS: atom_id res chain seq x y z
N MET A 1 8.02 12.90 -15.39
CA MET A 1 6.66 13.44 -15.16
C MET A 1 6.03 12.67 -14.01
N ALA A 2 5.30 13.34 -13.12
CA ALA A 2 4.59 12.67 -12.04
C ALA A 2 3.33 11.98 -12.59
N LYS A 3 3.11 10.70 -12.22
CA LYS A 3 1.95 9.91 -12.66
C LYS A 3 0.87 9.97 -11.59
N ILE A 4 -0.36 10.29 -11.99
CA ILE A 4 -1.51 10.30 -11.07
C ILE A 4 -2.41 9.11 -11.39
N MET A 5 -2.78 8.34 -10.36
CA MET A 5 -3.59 7.13 -10.50
C MET A 5 -4.85 7.20 -9.65
N MET A 6 -5.98 6.80 -10.22
CA MET A 6 -7.21 6.50 -9.49
C MET A 6 -7.25 4.99 -9.22
N LEU A 7 -7.31 4.64 -7.94
CA LEU A 7 -7.31 3.27 -7.44
C LEU A 7 -8.67 3.01 -6.77
N GLN A 8 -9.37 1.97 -7.20
CA GLN A 8 -10.74 1.68 -6.78
C GLN A 8 -10.92 0.19 -6.48
N LYS A 9 -11.89 -0.12 -5.61
CA LYS A 9 -12.21 -1.48 -5.18
C LYS A 9 -10.98 -2.17 -4.58
N PHE A 10 -10.62 -1.75 -3.38
CA PHE A 10 -9.54 -2.37 -2.63
C PHE A 10 -9.81 -3.87 -2.45
N SER A 11 -8.80 -4.69 -2.74
CA SER A 11 -8.86 -6.14 -2.62
C SER A 11 -8.13 -6.58 -1.36
N PHE A 12 -8.87 -7.13 -0.41
CA PHE A 12 -8.28 -7.70 0.81
C PHE A 12 -7.36 -8.90 0.48
N GLU A 13 -7.76 -9.75 -0.47
CA GLU A 13 -6.92 -10.85 -0.94
C GLU A 13 -5.63 -10.36 -1.62
N GLY A 14 -5.73 -9.30 -2.44
CA GLY A 14 -4.55 -8.66 -3.02
C GLY A 14 -3.60 -8.09 -1.97
N PHE A 15 -4.15 -7.53 -0.88
CA PHE A 15 -3.37 -7.07 0.26
C PHE A 15 -2.70 -8.20 1.03
N LEU A 16 -3.42 -9.29 1.33
CA LEU A 16 -2.85 -10.45 2.00
C LEU A 16 -1.71 -11.06 1.19
N LYS A 17 -1.94 -11.27 -0.12
CA LYS A 17 -0.92 -11.75 -1.04
C LYS A 17 0.29 -10.83 -1.10
N ALA A 18 0.09 -9.51 -1.10
CA ALA A 18 1.19 -8.55 -1.14
C ALA A 18 2.02 -8.55 0.17
N LEU A 19 1.42 -8.87 1.31
CA LEU A 19 2.16 -9.14 2.56
C LEU A 19 2.97 -10.43 2.45
N GLU A 20 2.37 -11.52 2.00
CA GLU A 20 3.03 -12.83 1.82
C GLU A 20 4.21 -12.76 0.85
N ASP A 21 4.05 -12.03 -0.26
CA ASP A 21 5.08 -11.83 -1.29
C ASP A 21 6.16 -10.79 -0.87
N GLY A 22 6.09 -10.24 0.35
CA GLY A 22 7.04 -9.24 0.86
C GLY A 22 7.00 -7.90 0.13
N LYS A 23 5.88 -7.55 -0.52
CA LYS A 23 5.66 -6.25 -1.20
C LYS A 23 5.13 -5.18 -0.26
N ILE A 24 4.45 -5.58 0.81
CA ILE A 24 4.05 -4.73 1.92
C ILE A 24 4.94 -5.04 3.13
N LEU A 25 5.45 -3.99 3.76
CA LEU A 25 6.21 -4.04 5.00
C LEU A 25 5.33 -3.55 6.16
N VAL A 26 5.45 -4.21 7.31
CA VAL A 26 4.82 -3.78 8.56
C VAL A 26 5.82 -2.92 9.34
N ASP A 27 5.53 -1.63 9.44
CA ASP A 27 6.37 -0.64 10.10
C ASP A 27 5.79 -0.29 11.48
N PHE A 28 6.44 -0.79 12.53
CA PHE A 28 6.11 -0.46 13.92
C PHE A 28 6.72 0.90 14.31
N ASP A 29 6.05 1.99 13.94
CA ASP A 29 6.50 3.35 14.22
C ASP A 29 6.04 3.82 15.61
N ALA A 30 6.41 3.05 16.63
CA ALA A 30 6.25 3.39 18.04
C ALA A 30 7.58 3.90 18.58
N ARG A 31 7.63 5.18 18.94
CA ARG A 31 8.81 5.85 19.54
C ARG A 31 8.57 6.06 21.02
N THR A 32 9.63 6.29 21.78
CA THR A 32 9.48 6.59 23.21
C THR A 32 8.64 7.85 23.41
N GLY A 33 7.55 7.74 24.16
CA GLY A 33 6.64 8.85 24.47
C GLY A 33 5.64 9.23 23.37
N HIS A 34 5.69 8.60 22.18
CA HIS A 34 4.72 8.86 21.12
C HIS A 34 4.58 7.67 20.16
N ASN A 35 3.38 7.10 20.10
CA ASN A 35 3.05 6.03 19.16
C ASN A 35 2.41 6.63 17.91
N HIS A 36 3.08 6.57 16.76
CA HIS A 36 2.52 7.01 15.48
C HIS A 36 1.65 5.93 14.80
N GLY A 37 1.49 4.77 15.42
CA GLY A 37 0.75 3.62 14.91
C GLY A 37 1.57 2.72 13.98
N THR A 38 1.20 1.45 13.94
CA THR A 38 1.71 0.47 12.96
C THR A 38 1.23 0.87 11.57
N LYS A 39 2.16 0.89 10.60
CA LYS A 39 1.90 1.30 9.22
C LYS A 39 2.18 0.16 8.27
N PHE A 40 1.35 0.03 7.25
CA PHE A 40 1.67 -0.77 6.07
C PHE A 40 2.36 0.13 5.06
N ARG A 41 3.59 -0.21 4.68
CA ARG A 41 4.36 0.52 3.67
C ARG A 41 4.62 -0.35 2.47
N MET A 42 4.64 0.25 1.28
CA MET A 42 4.99 -0.44 0.05
C MET A 42 5.60 0.53 -0.96
N ARG A 43 6.27 0.01 -1.99
CA ARG A 43 6.67 0.82 -3.14
C ARG A 43 5.44 1.15 -4.01
N GLN A 44 5.43 2.37 -4.56
CA GLN A 44 4.26 2.90 -5.30
C GLN A 44 3.91 2.08 -6.55
N ASP A 45 4.90 1.48 -7.21
CA ASP A 45 4.71 0.60 -8.37
C ASP A 45 3.91 -0.66 -8.05
N CYS A 46 3.86 -1.05 -6.79
CA CYS A 46 3.10 -2.21 -6.32
C CYS A 46 1.65 -1.86 -5.93
N LEU A 47 1.29 -0.57 -5.81
CA LEU A 47 -0.08 -0.14 -5.44
C LEU A 47 -1.18 -0.77 -6.31
N PRO A 48 -1.03 -0.91 -7.64
CA PRO A 48 -2.05 -1.54 -8.49
C PRO A 48 -2.43 -2.96 -8.08
N MET A 49 -1.56 -3.70 -7.38
CA MET A 49 -1.86 -5.05 -6.91
C MET A 49 -2.99 -5.09 -5.87
N LEU A 50 -3.24 -3.96 -5.19
CA LEU A 50 -4.20 -3.88 -4.09
C LEU A 50 -5.61 -3.49 -4.54
N TYR A 51 -5.83 -3.24 -5.83
CA TYR A 51 -7.08 -2.65 -6.34
C TYR A 51 -7.52 -3.32 -7.63
N GLU A 52 -8.82 -3.56 -7.76
CA GLU A 52 -9.38 -4.13 -8.99
C GLU A 52 -9.53 -3.07 -10.10
N GLY A 53 -9.66 -1.80 -9.73
CA GLY A 53 -9.79 -0.68 -10.65
C GLY A 53 -8.56 0.21 -10.62
N VAL A 54 -7.79 0.26 -11.71
CA VAL A 54 -6.58 1.07 -11.82
C VAL A 54 -6.63 1.92 -13.09
N ARG A 55 -6.67 3.24 -12.94
CA ARG A 55 -6.70 4.18 -14.07
C ARG A 55 -5.66 5.28 -13.90
N SER A 56 -4.82 5.50 -14.93
CA SER A 56 -3.96 6.68 -15.01
C SER A 56 -4.81 7.90 -15.38
N ILE A 57 -4.65 9.01 -14.65
CA ILE A 57 -5.36 10.26 -14.90
C ILE A 57 -4.48 11.24 -15.67
N ILE A 58 -3.19 11.33 -15.28
CA ILE A 58 -2.16 12.19 -15.88
C ILE A 58 -0.84 11.43 -15.87
#